data_AF-A0AA40TMV9-F1
#
_entry.id   AF-A0AA40TMV9-F1
#
_cell.length_a   1.000
_cell.length_b   1.000
_cell.length_c   1.000
_cell.angle_alpha   90.00
_cell.angle_beta   90.00
_cell.angle_gamma   90.00
#
_symmetry.space_group_name_H-M   'P 1'
#
loop_
_entity.id
_entity.type
_entity.pdbx_description
1 polymer ?
#
loop_
_entity_poly.entity_id
_entity_poly.type
_entity_poly.pdbx_seq_one_letter_code
_entity_poly.pdbx_strand_id
1 'polypeptide(L)'
;MTEHRCSLFLGRILSVATFCAFLYMIYVVLACWAPIRESYQLLVVQWCRNDDTSIHYAENISWHGLYVYLEKSAGNIILREVNTPIDNSFQPYRYIYNIIGHEHELRLASEKWGAIECQAGNKAIIGSSGYLFSWGPN
;
A
#
# COMPACT_ATOMS: atom_id res chain seq x y z
N MET A 1 46.69 -25.36 27.29
CA MET A 1 46.77 -23.91 27.01
C MET A 1 45.91 -23.45 25.82
N THR A 2 45.47 -24.38 24.95
CA THR A 2 44.70 -24.12 23.72
C THR A 2 43.19 -23.97 23.95
N GLU A 3 42.58 -24.75 24.84
CA GLU A 3 41.13 -24.67 25.14
C GLU A 3 40.69 -23.32 25.72
N HIS A 4 41.49 -22.76 26.65
CA HIS A 4 41.10 -21.52 27.31
C HIS A 4 41.08 -20.34 26.32
N ARG A 5 42.07 -20.28 25.40
CA ARG A 5 42.10 -19.30 24.30
C ARG A 5 40.96 -19.49 23.32
N CYS A 6 40.58 -20.74 23.02
CA CYS A 6 39.45 -21.03 22.13
C CYS A 6 38.12 -20.56 22.74
N SER A 7 37.88 -20.81 24.03
CA SER A 7 36.65 -20.34 24.72
C SER A 7 36.54 -18.82 24.78
N LEU A 8 37.67 -18.12 25.00
CA LEU A 8 37.72 -16.65 24.97
C LEU A 8 37.44 -16.09 23.58
N PHE A 9 37.94 -16.75 22.54
CA PHE A 9 37.70 -16.34 21.15
C PHE A 9 36.23 -16.58 20.76
N LEU A 10 35.67 -17.73 21.15
CA LEU A 10 34.26 -18.06 20.93
C LEU A 10 33.33 -17.07 21.67
N GLY A 11 33.68 -16.69 22.90
CA GLY A 11 32.97 -15.69 23.67
C GLY A 11 32.95 -14.32 22.98
N ARG A 12 34.08 -13.88 22.41
CA ARG A 12 34.15 -12.64 21.63
C ARG A 12 33.32 -12.69 20.35
N ILE A 13 33.37 -13.80 19.62
CA ILE A 13 32.54 -14.01 18.42
C ILE A 13 31.05 -13.96 18.78
N LEU A 14 30.66 -14.62 19.87
CA LEU A 14 29.28 -14.61 20.36
C LEU A 14 28.83 -13.19 20.72
N SER A 15 29.68 -12.41 21.41
CA SER A 15 29.37 -11.00 21.74
C SER A 15 29.23 -10.11 20.51
N VAL A 16 30.06 -10.33 19.48
CA VAL A 16 29.94 -9.58 18.22
C VAL A 16 28.65 -9.98 17.49
N ALA A 17 28.33 -11.28 17.44
CA ALA A 17 27.11 -11.77 16.80
C ALA A 17 25.84 -11.25 17.49
N THR A 18 25.80 -11.22 18.83
CA THR A 18 24.66 -10.68 19.57
C THR A 18 24.53 -9.17 19.41
N PHE A 19 25.64 -8.44 19.32
CA PHE A 19 25.63 -7.01 19.02
C PHE A 19 25.10 -6.72 17.60
N CYS A 20 25.53 -7.48 16.60
CA CYS A 20 24.99 -7.38 15.24
C CYS A 20 23.50 -7.73 15.19
N ALA A 21 23.05 -8.76 15.91
CA ALA A 21 21.64 -9.10 16.00
C ALA A 21 20.81 -7.99 16.66
N PHE A 22 21.34 -7.34 17.70
CA PHE A 22 20.70 -6.20 18.35
C PHE A 22 20.56 -5.00 17.41
N LEU A 23 21.62 -4.66 16.67
CA LEU A 23 21.56 -3.60 15.64
C LEU A 23 20.55 -3.94 14.54
N TYR A 24 20.48 -5.20 14.12
CA TYR A 24 19.50 -5.65 13.14
C TYR A 24 18.06 -5.53 13.68
N MET A 25 17.82 -5.86 14.94
CA MET A 25 16.52 -5.65 15.59
C MET A 25 16.13 -4.17 15.63
N ILE A 26 17.07 -3.28 15.96
CA ILE A 26 16.83 -1.82 15.91
C ILE A 26 16.49 -1.38 14.48
N TYR A 27 17.24 -1.85 13.49
CA TYR A 27 16.96 -1.55 12.09
C TYR A 27 15.55 -1.99 11.68
N VAL A 28 15.14 -3.21 12.04
CA VAL A 28 13.79 -3.71 11.77
C VAL A 28 12.73 -2.84 12.46
N VAL A 29 12.92 -2.46 13.73
CA VAL A 29 12.00 -1.58 14.45
C VAL A 29 11.88 -0.22 13.76
N LEU A 30 13.00 0.40 13.37
CA LEU A 30 13.01 1.68 12.67
C LEU A 30 12.35 1.60 11.28
N ALA A 31 12.65 0.54 10.52
CA ALA A 31 12.04 0.31 9.21
C ALA A 31 10.53 0.07 9.32
N CYS A 32 10.07 -0.64 10.37
CA CYS A 32 8.65 -0.83 10.65
C CYS A 32 7.98 0.42 11.24
N TRP A 33 8.72 1.36 11.83
CA TRP A 33 8.16 2.57 12.44
C TRP A 33 7.68 3.58 11.40
N ALA A 34 8.41 3.75 10.29
CA ALA A 34 8.06 4.72 9.26
C ALA A 34 6.63 4.49 8.67
N PRO A 35 6.25 3.26 8.29
CA PRO A 35 4.88 2.96 7.84
C PRO A 35 3.80 3.13 8.92
N ILE A 36 4.13 2.97 10.21
CA ILE A 36 3.16 3.13 11.32
C ILE A 36 2.85 4.62 11.55
N ARG A 37 3.82 5.51 11.29
CA ARG A 37 3.65 6.95 11.48
C ARG A 37 2.71 7.57 10.43
N GLU A 38 2.72 7.03 9.22
CA GLU A 38 1.78 7.37 8.15
C GLU A 38 0.46 6.63 8.39
N SER A 39 -0.39 7.22 9.24
CA SER A 39 -1.71 6.63 9.47
C SER A 39 -2.63 6.93 8.28
N TYR A 40 -2.84 5.92 7.44
CA TYR A 40 -3.82 5.96 6.36
C TYR A 40 -5.18 5.50 6.87
N GLN A 41 -6.23 6.22 6.53
CA GLN A 41 -7.61 5.82 6.77
C GLN A 41 -8.29 5.49 5.45
N LEU A 42 -8.82 4.28 5.36
CA LEU A 42 -9.62 3.88 4.21
C LEU A 42 -10.95 4.64 4.22
N LEU A 43 -11.26 5.33 3.13
CA LEU A 43 -12.52 6.06 2.96
C LEU A 43 -13.56 5.20 2.24
N VAL A 44 -13.20 4.63 1.10
CA VAL A 44 -14.10 3.83 0.27
C VAL A 44 -13.34 2.81 -0.57
N VAL A 45 -14.01 1.69 -0.83
CA VAL A 45 -13.55 0.63 -1.73
C VAL A 45 -14.67 0.33 -2.70
N GLN A 46 -14.34 0.25 -3.97
CA GLN A 46 -15.29 -0.17 -4.99
C GLN A 46 -14.58 -1.02 -6.03
N TRP A 47 -15.23 -2.12 -6.42
CA TRP A 47 -14.81 -2.95 -7.53
C TRP A 47 -15.61 -2.56 -8.77
N CYS A 48 -14.91 -2.09 -9.79
CA CYS A 48 -15.48 -1.75 -11.08
C CYS A 48 -15.16 -2.86 -12.09
N ARG A 49 -16.05 -3.01 -13.06
CA ARG A 49 -15.85 -3.96 -14.15
C ARG A 49 -14.77 -3.43 -15.10
N ASN A 50 -13.87 -4.30 -15.53
CA ASN A 50 -12.91 -4.04 -16.58
C ASN A 50 -13.51 -4.44 -17.94
N ASP A 51 -13.81 -3.45 -18.77
CA ASP A 51 -14.38 -3.56 -20.12
C ASP A 51 -13.27 -3.65 -21.20
N ASP A 52 -12.20 -4.41 -20.95
CA ASP A 52 -11.18 -4.67 -21.97
C ASP A 52 -11.77 -5.55 -23.09
N THR A 53 -12.03 -4.93 -24.24
CA THR A 53 -12.70 -5.56 -25.40
C THR A 53 -11.88 -6.66 -26.08
N SER A 54 -10.61 -6.83 -25.73
CA SER A 54 -9.66 -7.74 -26.40
C SER A 54 -9.55 -9.14 -25.77
N ILE A 55 -10.16 -9.36 -24.59
CA ILE A 55 -10.04 -10.63 -23.86
C ILE A 55 -11.45 -11.18 -23.66
N HIS A 56 -11.73 -12.34 -24.27
CA HIS A 56 -12.98 -13.04 -24.06
C HIS A 56 -13.18 -13.36 -22.57
N TYR A 57 -14.17 -12.70 -21.97
CA TYR A 57 -14.82 -12.96 -20.68
C TYR A 57 -14.24 -14.11 -19.84
N ALA A 58 -13.45 -13.76 -18.83
CA ALA A 58 -13.26 -14.58 -17.65
C ALA A 58 -13.80 -13.80 -16.44
N GLU A 59 -14.97 -14.20 -15.93
CA GLU A 59 -15.71 -13.52 -14.84
C GLU A 59 -14.91 -13.33 -13.54
N ASN A 60 -13.79 -14.05 -13.39
CA ASN A 60 -12.91 -14.02 -12.22
C ASN A 60 -11.71 -13.05 -12.33
N ILE A 61 -11.37 -12.56 -13.53
CA ILE A 61 -10.16 -11.72 -13.77
C ILE A 61 -10.55 -10.30 -14.23
N SER A 62 -11.83 -10.04 -14.48
CA SER A 62 -12.32 -8.78 -15.07
C SER A 62 -12.69 -7.69 -14.06
N TRP A 63 -12.23 -7.76 -12.81
CA TRP A 63 -12.62 -6.78 -11.77
C TRP A 63 -11.42 -5.93 -11.36
N HIS A 64 -11.66 -4.63 -11.27
CA HIS A 64 -10.69 -3.61 -10.97
C HIS A 64 -11.04 -2.94 -9.65
N GLY A 65 -10.21 -3.15 -8.63
CA GLY A 65 -10.43 -2.61 -7.29
C GLY A 65 -9.89 -1.19 -7.17
N LEU A 66 -10.74 -0.25 -6.77
CA LEU A 66 -10.36 1.12 -6.46
C LEU A 66 -10.47 1.34 -4.96
N TYR A 67 -9.38 1.81 -4.37
CA TYR A 67 -9.26 2.11 -2.94
C TYR A 67 -8.90 3.58 -2.77
N VAL A 68 -9.69 4.30 -1.99
CA VAL A 68 -9.39 5.69 -1.65
C VAL A 68 -9.01 5.77 -0.17
N TYR A 69 -7.86 6.36 0.10
CA TYR A 69 -7.33 6.57 1.43
C TYR A 69 -7.17 8.05 1.74
N LEU A 70 -7.32 8.41 3.00
CA LEU A 70 -6.88 9.67 3.58
C LEU A 70 -5.59 9.44 4.38
N GLU A 71 -4.52 10.10 4.01
CA GLU A 71 -3.31 10.18 4.81
C GLU A 71 -3.53 11.20 5.95
N LYS A 72 -3.58 10.76 7.21
CA LYS A 72 -3.85 11.67 8.34
C LYS A 72 -2.72 12.66 8.64
N SER A 73 -1.47 12.31 8.30
CA SER A 73 -0.30 13.17 8.54
C SER A 73 -0.30 14.39 7.63
N ALA A 74 -0.46 14.17 6.33
CA ALA A 74 -0.43 15.24 5.34
C ALA A 74 -1.83 15.79 5.05
N GLY A 75 -2.88 14.98 5.11
CA GLY A 75 -4.19 15.30 4.52
C GLY A 75 -4.31 14.86 3.06
N ASN A 76 -3.39 14.05 2.54
CA ASN A 76 -3.44 13.64 1.13
C ASN A 76 -4.57 12.62 0.90
N ILE A 77 -5.33 12.82 -0.17
CA ILE A 77 -6.28 11.83 -0.67
C ILE A 77 -5.57 10.99 -1.73
N ILE A 78 -5.52 9.70 -1.48
CA ILE A 78 -4.72 8.76 -2.23
C ILE A 78 -5.65 7.75 -2.88
N LEU A 79 -5.58 7.63 -4.20
CA LEU A 79 -6.25 6.59 -4.96
C LEU A 79 -5.27 5.48 -5.29
N ARG A 80 -5.72 4.24 -5.07
CA ARG A 80 -4.99 3.04 -5.39
C ARG A 80 -5.84 2.10 -6.20
N GLU A 81 -5.25 1.64 -7.29
CA GLU A 81 -5.80 0.61 -8.17
C GLU A 81 -5.25 -0.77 -7.77
N VAL A 82 -6.12 -1.78 -7.87
CA VAL A 82 -5.80 -3.20 -7.70
C VAL A 82 -6.39 -3.96 -8.88
N ASN A 83 -5.54 -4.30 -9.84
CA ASN A 83 -5.93 -4.94 -11.10
C ASN A 83 -5.39 -6.37 -11.27
N THR A 84 -4.47 -6.80 -10.41
CA THR A 84 -3.77 -8.09 -10.53
C THR A 84 -3.80 -8.82 -9.19
N PRO A 85 -3.96 -10.16 -9.20
CA PRO A 85 -3.80 -10.95 -7.98
C PRO A 85 -2.38 -10.76 -7.44
N ILE A 86 -2.29 -10.55 -6.13
CA ILE A 86 -1.01 -10.34 -5.44
C ILE A 86 -0.31 -11.70 -5.36
N ASP A 87 0.48 -12.02 -6.38
CA ASP A 87 1.22 -13.30 -6.47
C ASP A 87 2.36 -13.39 -5.45
N ASN A 88 2.84 -12.27 -4.91
CA ASN A 88 3.93 -12.26 -3.94
C ASN A 88 3.66 -11.22 -2.84
N SER A 89 3.74 -11.66 -1.58
CA SER A 89 3.55 -10.83 -0.38
C SER A 89 4.55 -9.67 -0.27
N PHE A 90 5.65 -9.70 -1.03
CA PHE A 90 6.70 -8.68 -1.06
C PHE A 90 6.69 -7.81 -2.33
N GLN A 91 5.62 -7.83 -3.13
CA GLN A 91 5.57 -7.05 -4.38
C GLN A 91 5.63 -5.52 -4.15
N PRO A 92 6.43 -4.80 -4.97
CA PRO A 92 6.62 -3.35 -4.85
C PRO A 92 5.39 -2.51 -5.28
N TYR A 93 4.41 -3.09 -5.97
CA TYR A 93 3.14 -2.41 -6.29
C TYR A 93 2.24 -2.19 -5.07
N ARG A 94 2.70 -2.58 -3.88
CA ARG A 94 2.15 -2.10 -2.59
C ARG A 94 2.15 -0.58 -2.49
N TYR A 95 2.99 0.11 -3.26
CA TYR A 95 3.24 1.55 -3.20
C TYR A 95 2.83 2.33 -4.44
N ILE A 96 2.20 1.71 -5.46
CA ILE A 96 1.69 2.48 -6.59
C ILE A 96 0.36 3.09 -6.17
N TYR A 97 0.40 4.40 -5.94
CA TYR A 97 -0.75 5.19 -5.60
C TYR A 97 -0.62 6.57 -6.23
N ASN A 98 -1.76 7.17 -6.54
CA ASN A 98 -1.82 8.53 -7.05
C ASN A 98 -2.45 9.43 -6.00
N ILE A 99 -1.80 10.55 -5.72
CA ILE A 99 -2.41 11.61 -4.91
C ILE A 99 -3.40 12.33 -5.82
N ILE A 100 -4.69 12.23 -5.51
CA ILE A 100 -5.78 12.78 -6.33
C ILE A 100 -6.37 14.06 -5.74
N GLY A 101 -6.02 14.37 -4.50
CA GLY A 101 -6.52 15.55 -3.81
C GLY A 101 -5.92 15.69 -2.41
N HIS A 102 -6.45 16.65 -1.68
CA HIS A 102 -6.00 16.96 -0.32
C HIS A 102 -7.16 17.45 0.52
N GLU A 103 -7.34 16.86 1.69
CA GLU A 103 -8.34 17.21 2.70
C GLU A 103 -7.76 16.96 4.10
N HIS A 104 -7.80 17.96 4.97
CA HIS A 104 -7.24 17.82 6.32
C HIS A 104 -8.24 17.24 7.33
N GLU A 105 -9.54 17.44 7.07
CA GLU A 105 -10.61 16.93 7.92
C GLU A 105 -11.16 15.61 7.38
N LEU A 106 -11.18 14.60 8.26
CA LEU A 106 -11.73 13.29 7.93
C LEU A 106 -13.20 13.35 7.49
N ARG A 107 -14.01 14.22 8.11
CA ARG A 107 -15.44 14.33 7.80
C ARG A 107 -15.64 14.83 6.36
N LEU A 108 -14.96 15.90 5.99
CA LEU A 108 -14.99 16.45 4.63
C LEU A 108 -14.42 15.45 3.63
N ALA A 109 -13.34 14.76 3.98
CA ALA A 109 -12.75 13.73 3.14
C ALA A 109 -13.76 12.60 2.85
N SER A 110 -14.47 12.14 3.87
CA SER A 110 -15.50 11.10 3.74
C SER A 110 -16.71 11.57 2.93
N GLU A 111 -17.17 12.81 3.10
CA GLU A 111 -18.30 13.36 2.35
C GLU A 111 -17.97 13.56 0.86
N LYS A 112 -16.73 13.97 0.57
CA LYS A 112 -16.31 14.31 -0.79
C LYS A 112 -15.76 13.14 -1.60
N TRP A 113 -15.02 12.25 -0.94
CA TRP A 113 -14.29 11.16 -1.59
C TRP A 113 -14.77 9.77 -1.16
N GLY A 114 -15.74 9.67 -0.24
CA GLY A 114 -16.23 8.40 0.34
C GLY A 114 -17.24 7.64 -0.51
N ALA A 115 -17.37 7.94 -1.80
CA ALA A 115 -18.18 7.17 -2.73
C ALA A 115 -17.41 6.99 -4.04
N ILE A 116 -17.64 5.88 -4.74
CA ILE A 116 -17.09 5.64 -6.08
C ILE A 116 -18.23 5.13 -6.96
N GLU A 117 -18.45 5.80 -8.07
CA GLU A 117 -19.42 5.39 -9.07
C GLU A 117 -18.69 4.86 -10.31
N CYS A 118 -18.83 3.56 -10.57
CA CYS A 118 -18.26 2.93 -11.75
C CYS A 118 -19.07 3.32 -13.00
N GLN A 119 -18.36 3.69 -14.06
CA GLN A 119 -18.92 4.04 -15.36
C GLN A 119 -18.47 3.05 -16.43
N ALA A 120 -19.21 3.03 -17.53
CA ALA A 120 -18.85 2.24 -18.71
C ALA A 120 -17.54 2.75 -19.34
N GLY A 121 -16.78 1.82 -19.96
CA GLY A 121 -15.55 2.16 -20.66
C GLY A 121 -14.38 2.44 -19.73
N ASN A 122 -14.23 1.62 -18.69
CA ASN A 122 -13.12 1.66 -17.74
C ASN A 122 -12.93 3.01 -17.04
N LYS A 123 -14.04 3.57 -16.54
CA LYS A 123 -14.06 4.86 -15.86
C LYS A 123 -14.72 4.76 -14.50
N ALA A 124 -14.32 5.61 -13.57
CA ALA A 124 -15.01 5.77 -12.29
C ALA A 124 -14.96 7.23 -11.84
N ILE A 125 -16.07 7.72 -11.31
CA ILE A 125 -16.14 9.03 -10.65
C ILE A 125 -15.99 8.83 -9.14
N ILE A 126 -15.11 9.61 -8.52
CA ILE A 126 -14.85 9.53 -7.08
C ILE A 126 -15.64 10.60 -6.34
N GLY A 127 -16.76 10.17 -5.77
CA GLY A 127 -17.61 10.94 -4.88
C GLY A 127 -18.09 12.25 -5.48
N SER A 128 -18.35 13.24 -4.63
CA SER A 128 -18.72 14.59 -5.06
C SER A 128 -17.51 15.44 -5.48
N SER A 129 -16.30 14.90 -5.40
CA SER A 129 -15.09 15.57 -5.89
C SER A 129 -15.12 15.81 -7.41
N GLY A 130 -15.84 14.96 -8.15
CA GLY A 130 -15.87 14.97 -9.62
C GLY A 130 -14.61 14.43 -10.28
N TYR A 131 -13.66 13.89 -9.51
CA TYR A 131 -12.45 13.28 -10.08
C TYR A 131 -12.82 12.04 -10.89
N LEU A 132 -12.46 12.06 -12.18
CA LEU A 132 -12.66 10.95 -13.11
C LEU A 132 -11.37 10.13 -13.21
N PHE A 133 -11.43 8.90 -12.73
CA PHE A 133 -10.36 7.93 -12.91
C PHE A 133 -10.67 7.05 -14.13
N SER A 134 -9.66 6.75 -14.95
CA SER A 134 -9.78 5.84 -16.08
C SER A 134 -8.65 4.82 -16.09
N TRP A 135 -8.95 3.58 -16.47
CA TRP A 135 -7.97 2.49 -16.59
C TRP A 135 -8.04 1.81 -17.95
N GLY A 136 -7.01 1.03 -18.29
CA GLY A 136 -6.90 0.36 -19.59
C GLY A 136 -6.37 1.24 -20.73
N PRO A 137 -6.25 0.70 -21.95
CA PRO A 137 -5.76 1.44 -23.11
C PRO A 137 -6.77 2.51 -23.56
N ASN A 138 -6.26 3.74 -23.75
CA ASN A 138 -7.03 4.91 -24.20
C ASN A 138 -7.53 4.78 -25.63
#